data_AF-A0A951N3L2-F1
#
_entry.id   AF-A0A951N3L2-F1
#
_cell.length_a   1.000
_cell.length_b   1.000
_cell.length_c   1.000
_cell.angle_alpha   90.00
_cell.angle_beta   90.00
_cell.angle_gamma   90.00
#
_symmetry.space_group_name_H-M   'P 1'
#
loop_
_entity.id
_entity.type
_entity.pdbx_description
1 polymer ?
#
loop_
_entity_poly.entity_id
_entity_poly.type
_entity_poly.pdbx_seq_one_letter_code
_entity_poly.pdbx_strand_id
1 'polypeptide(L)'
;MPKPRFFLSYLLVFLVCGVLAPLTSRAQDAPSSTAAPTAATIQDIAAQLRPVLVRLRVIESSAEYGREQRSESYGSGALISSEGYIVTNHHVAGNSRAIYVTLADRSEVEGKLIGTDPLSDLAIVKIEGGPFPTARWGDDKALRVGDPVLALGSPHAISQSVTAGIVSNLELISFGLDAVTLDDEDTGSIVRWIAHDAAIYPGNSGGPLVNLRGEIVGINEMEVGLSGAIPASLARPVVEDLIQKGSVTRAYTGLSLQPRLATSSAKSGVLVAGVLPNSPAQVAGIAPGDILQSARWNGGELALNATFAEELPDINNRIGSWPVGAPVEITLERGGQNQTVSLQPTVRPRAWAQGREMRGWDMTASDITTLAAIRQRLADTRGVLVTGILEGGAAATAEPPLQEEDIIVSLNRQPVADAASLSRLSEKVPRSDEGTPVLVEVMRRGERILAAARLNRAGIIDASAEVRKAWLPVSVQALTPSLAALLKLPAGAAGVRVTRLLASGTPLQNGDVIAAIDGVPVEVDAAENVEVFWAMLREYNVGATAK
;
A
#
# COMPACT_ATOMS: atom_id res chain seq x y z
N MET A 1 18.51 -26.75 38.44
CA MET A 1 19.66 -26.85 39.37
C MET A 1 19.23 -27.75 40.52
N PRO A 2 20.05 -28.70 41.00
CA PRO A 2 21.49 -28.57 41.28
C PRO A 2 22.41 -29.47 40.44
N LYS A 3 23.68 -29.04 40.32
CA LYS A 3 24.85 -29.78 39.81
C LYS A 3 25.70 -30.29 41.01
N PRO A 4 26.96 -30.75 40.85
CA PRO A 4 27.33 -32.12 40.47
C PRO A 4 28.35 -32.71 41.48
N ARG A 5 28.80 -33.95 41.27
CA ARG A 5 30.01 -34.49 41.93
C ARG A 5 31.02 -35.00 40.90
N PHE A 6 32.25 -34.51 41.06
CA PHE A 6 33.49 -34.85 40.37
C PHE A 6 33.93 -36.30 40.65
N PHE A 7 34.62 -36.94 39.68
CA PHE A 7 35.80 -37.77 39.98
C PHE A 7 36.85 -37.73 38.86
N LEU A 8 38.10 -37.83 39.34
CA LEU A 8 39.43 -37.55 38.82
C LEU A 8 39.97 -38.52 37.74
N SER A 9 40.66 -37.96 36.74
CA SER A 9 41.91 -38.33 36.04
C SER A 9 42.43 -39.78 36.01
N TYR A 10 42.87 -40.27 34.83
CA TYR A 10 44.25 -40.76 34.60
C TYR A 10 44.64 -40.71 33.11
N LEU A 11 45.88 -40.30 32.90
CA LEU A 11 46.65 -40.16 31.66
C LEU A 11 47.19 -41.53 31.21
N LEU A 12 47.11 -41.87 29.92
CA LEU A 12 48.02 -42.87 29.33
C LEU A 12 48.37 -42.50 27.88
N VAL A 13 49.65 -42.22 27.67
CA VAL A 13 50.30 -41.98 26.39
C VAL A 13 50.61 -43.33 25.73
N PHE A 14 50.24 -43.51 24.47
CA PHE A 14 50.83 -44.54 23.61
C PHE A 14 51.38 -43.90 22.33
N LEU A 15 52.70 -43.98 22.21
CA LEU A 15 53.49 -43.65 21.04
C LEU A 15 53.69 -44.94 20.25
N VAL A 16 53.16 -45.03 19.02
CA VAL A 16 53.55 -46.06 18.05
C VAL A 16 53.79 -45.38 16.71
N CYS A 17 55.06 -45.36 16.31
CA CYS A 17 55.52 -45.00 14.98
C CYS A 17 55.56 -46.28 14.12
N GLY A 18 55.01 -46.24 12.91
CA GLY A 18 55.03 -47.40 12.00
C GLY A 18 54.42 -47.12 10.62
N VAL A 19 55.25 -46.56 9.74
CA VAL A 19 55.30 -46.63 8.26
C VAL A 19 54.06 -47.18 7.51
N LEU A 20 53.44 -46.34 6.67
CA LEU A 20 52.52 -46.77 5.60
C LEU A 20 52.82 -46.01 4.28
N ALA A 21 52.96 -46.80 3.22
CA ALA A 21 53.28 -46.43 1.84
C ALA A 21 52.19 -45.56 1.17
N PRO A 22 52.49 -44.81 0.09
CA PRO A 22 51.52 -43.94 -0.54
C PRO A 22 50.57 -44.76 -1.42
N LEU A 23 49.31 -44.85 -1.02
CA LEU A 23 48.21 -45.21 -1.91
C LEU A 23 47.79 -43.94 -2.66
N THR A 24 48.15 -43.85 -3.93
CA THR A 24 47.62 -42.85 -4.85
C THR A 24 46.13 -43.11 -5.07
N SER A 25 45.27 -42.40 -4.35
CA SER A 25 43.86 -42.29 -4.72
C SER A 25 43.72 -41.17 -5.76
N ARG A 26 43.09 -41.53 -6.86
CA ARG A 26 42.67 -40.62 -7.92
C ARG A 26 41.62 -39.69 -7.31
N ALA A 27 41.99 -38.44 -7.06
CA ALA A 27 41.03 -37.41 -6.66
C ALA A 27 39.96 -37.32 -7.76
N GLN A 28 38.74 -37.71 -7.40
CA GLN A 28 37.56 -37.35 -8.18
C GLN A 28 37.40 -35.84 -8.02
N ASP A 29 37.34 -35.13 -9.14
CA ASP A 29 37.06 -33.70 -9.20
C ASP A 29 35.77 -33.40 -8.43
N ALA A 30 35.91 -32.80 -7.25
CA ALA A 30 34.81 -32.21 -6.52
C ALA A 30 34.32 -30.97 -7.30
N PRO A 31 33.00 -30.72 -7.41
CA PRO A 31 32.51 -29.51 -8.03
C PRO A 31 33.04 -28.29 -7.28
N SER A 32 33.65 -27.38 -8.04
CA SER A 32 34.28 -26.15 -7.60
C SER A 32 33.40 -25.40 -6.59
N SER A 33 33.94 -25.13 -5.40
CA SER A 33 33.34 -24.19 -4.45
C SER A 33 33.14 -22.84 -5.14
N THR A 34 31.90 -22.37 -5.26
CA THR A 34 31.61 -21.00 -5.70
C THR A 34 32.20 -20.04 -4.67
N ALA A 35 33.35 -19.46 -4.99
CA ALA A 35 33.92 -18.36 -4.22
C ALA A 35 32.87 -17.24 -4.12
N ALA A 36 32.80 -16.57 -2.96
CA ALA A 36 31.99 -15.38 -2.79
C ALA A 36 32.29 -14.38 -3.93
N PRO A 37 31.28 -13.69 -4.48
CA PRO A 37 31.49 -12.74 -5.56
C PRO A 37 32.58 -11.74 -5.19
N THR A 38 33.55 -11.57 -6.07
CA THR A 38 34.60 -10.57 -5.84
C THR A 38 33.99 -9.16 -5.97
N ALA A 39 34.59 -8.19 -5.26
CA ALA A 39 34.19 -6.79 -5.42
C ALA A 39 34.26 -6.31 -6.89
N ALA A 40 35.21 -6.85 -7.66
CA ALA A 40 35.35 -6.55 -9.09
C ALA A 40 34.11 -7.03 -9.89
N THR A 41 33.66 -8.26 -9.64
CA THR A 41 32.46 -8.80 -10.30
C THR A 41 31.21 -7.94 -10.04
N ILE A 42 31.03 -7.49 -8.80
CA ILE A 42 29.90 -6.63 -8.43
C ILE A 42 29.99 -5.27 -9.13
N GLN A 43 31.20 -4.68 -9.18
CA GLN A 43 31.44 -3.41 -9.87
C GLN A 43 31.15 -3.50 -11.37
N ASP A 44 31.55 -4.61 -12.02
CA ASP A 44 31.32 -4.83 -13.45
C ASP A 44 29.81 -4.94 -13.76
N ILE A 45 29.07 -5.71 -12.96
CA ILE A 45 27.61 -5.85 -13.13
C ILE A 45 26.91 -4.50 -12.87
N ALA A 46 27.31 -3.79 -11.82
CA ALA A 46 26.76 -2.47 -11.52
C ALA A 46 27.01 -1.48 -12.66
N ALA A 47 28.22 -1.47 -13.23
CA ALA A 47 28.57 -0.63 -14.38
C ALA A 47 27.75 -1.00 -15.63
N GLN A 48 27.55 -2.30 -15.89
CA GLN A 48 26.73 -2.81 -16.99
C GLN A 48 25.26 -2.40 -16.86
N LEU A 49 24.69 -2.45 -15.65
CA LEU A 49 23.27 -2.21 -15.41
C LEU A 49 22.92 -0.75 -15.11
N ARG A 50 23.91 0.08 -14.78
CA ARG A 50 23.71 1.53 -14.55
C ARG A 50 22.89 2.22 -15.66
N PRO A 51 23.12 1.96 -16.96
CA PRO A 51 22.34 2.58 -18.04
C PRO A 51 20.89 2.09 -18.13
N VAL A 52 20.62 0.90 -17.58
CA VAL A 52 19.30 0.24 -17.64
C VAL A 52 18.39 0.67 -16.49
N LEU A 53 18.97 0.93 -15.31
CA LEU A 53 18.25 1.39 -14.14
C LEU A 53 17.78 2.83 -14.36
N VAL A 54 16.49 3.08 -14.14
CA VAL A 54 15.89 4.42 -14.23
C VAL A 54 15.24 4.82 -12.92
N ARG A 55 15.12 6.13 -12.71
CA ARG A 55 14.41 6.71 -11.57
C ARG A 55 13.08 7.27 -12.03
N LEU A 56 12.02 6.98 -11.29
CA LEU A 56 10.68 7.51 -11.54
C LEU A 56 10.34 8.55 -10.49
N ARG A 57 9.89 9.73 -10.95
CA ARG A 57 9.13 10.68 -10.16
C ARG A 57 7.70 10.67 -10.69
N VAL A 58 6.75 10.36 -9.83
CA VAL A 58 5.36 10.16 -10.20
C VAL A 58 4.51 11.19 -9.48
N ILE A 59 3.68 11.90 -10.23
CA ILE A 59 2.65 12.76 -9.67
C ILE A 59 1.38 11.93 -9.60
N GLU A 60 0.90 11.69 -8.40
CA GLU A 60 -0.29 10.90 -8.14
C GLU A 60 -1.45 11.80 -7.76
N SER A 61 -2.66 11.26 -7.87
CA SER A 61 -3.87 11.91 -7.42
C SER A 61 -4.71 10.89 -6.68
N SER A 62 -4.77 11.00 -5.36
CA SER A 62 -5.60 10.14 -4.52
C SER A 62 -6.83 10.90 -4.06
N ALA A 63 -7.95 10.21 -3.95
CA ALA A 63 -9.19 10.76 -3.44
C ALA A 63 -9.39 10.22 -2.02
N GLU A 64 -8.77 10.89 -1.06
CA GLU A 64 -8.69 10.48 0.35
C GLU A 64 -9.14 11.61 1.27
N TYR A 65 -9.62 11.25 2.47
CA TYR A 65 -10.04 12.21 3.50
C TYR A 65 -11.05 13.27 3.00
N GLY A 66 -11.88 12.89 2.03
CA GLY A 66 -12.93 13.75 1.50
C GLY A 66 -12.51 14.75 0.41
N ARG A 67 -11.27 14.71 -0.07
CA ARG A 67 -10.76 15.59 -1.15
C ARG A 67 -9.89 14.83 -2.16
N GLU A 68 -9.78 15.35 -3.38
CA GLU A 68 -8.68 14.95 -4.26
C GLU A 68 -7.38 15.65 -3.81
N GLN A 69 -6.38 14.85 -3.45
CA GLN A 69 -5.05 15.31 -3.07
C GLN A 69 -4.05 14.91 -4.14
N ARG A 70 -3.08 15.79 -4.39
CA ARG A 70 -1.94 15.49 -5.25
C ARG A 70 -0.71 15.30 -4.38
N SER A 71 -0.04 14.19 -4.60
CA SER A 71 1.23 13.87 -3.96
C SER A 71 2.27 13.57 -5.03
N GLU A 72 3.53 13.63 -4.62
CA GLU A 72 4.62 13.10 -5.42
C GLU A 72 5.11 11.81 -4.75
N SER A 73 5.25 10.77 -5.55
CA SER A 73 5.90 9.52 -5.16
C SER A 73 7.14 9.30 -6.01
N TYR A 74 8.01 8.42 -5.53
CA TYR A 74 9.31 8.18 -6.12
C TYR A 74 9.63 6.69 -6.09
N GLY A 75 10.22 6.20 -7.17
CA GLY A 75 10.59 4.79 -7.30
C GLY A 75 11.66 4.55 -8.35
N SER A 76 11.87 3.28 -8.63
CA SER A 76 12.85 2.81 -9.61
C SER A 76 12.17 1.99 -10.70
N GLY A 77 12.89 1.78 -11.79
CA GLY A 77 12.46 0.89 -12.87
C GLY A 77 13.65 0.34 -13.64
N ALA A 78 13.40 -0.67 -14.47
CA ALA A 78 14.39 -1.23 -15.36
C ALA A 78 13.92 -1.16 -16.82
N LEU A 79 14.77 -0.64 -17.71
CA LEU A 79 14.55 -0.72 -19.15
C LEU A 79 14.66 -2.18 -19.63
N ILE A 80 13.58 -2.71 -20.19
CA ILE A 80 13.46 -4.11 -20.64
C ILE A 80 13.33 -4.25 -22.16
N SER A 81 13.27 -3.13 -22.89
CA SER A 81 13.22 -3.10 -24.35
C SER A 81 13.94 -1.88 -24.91
N SER A 82 14.57 -2.03 -26.08
CA SER A 82 15.26 -0.94 -26.77
C SER A 82 14.29 0.15 -27.22
N GLU A 83 13.00 -0.17 -27.29
CA GLU A 83 11.93 0.78 -27.60
C GLU A 83 11.57 1.68 -26.41
N GLY A 84 12.08 1.39 -25.21
CA GLY A 84 11.87 2.23 -24.02
C GLY A 84 10.76 1.76 -23.09
N TYR A 85 10.45 0.46 -23.08
CA TYR A 85 9.58 -0.12 -22.05
C TYR A 85 10.35 -0.30 -20.74
N ILE A 86 9.76 0.17 -19.66
CA ILE A 86 10.28 0.15 -18.31
C ILE A 86 9.32 -0.68 -17.45
N VAL A 87 9.84 -1.69 -16.77
CA VAL A 87 9.13 -2.37 -15.68
C VAL A 87 9.36 -1.65 -14.36
N THR A 88 8.30 -1.50 -13.57
CA THR A 88 8.30 -0.94 -12.21
C THR A 88 7.14 -1.56 -11.42
N ASN A 89 6.94 -1.13 -10.17
CA ASN A 89 5.80 -1.59 -9.38
C ASN A 89 4.50 -0.82 -9.67
N HIS A 90 3.37 -1.48 -9.42
CA HIS A 90 2.06 -0.83 -9.47
C HIS A 90 1.94 0.27 -8.42
N HIS A 91 2.37 0.03 -7.18
CA HIS A 91 2.30 1.05 -6.13
C HIS A 91 3.21 2.27 -6.39
N VAL A 92 4.12 2.20 -7.37
CA VAL A 92 4.96 3.33 -7.81
C VAL A 92 4.27 4.14 -8.92
N ALA A 93 3.67 3.47 -9.91
CA ALA A 93 3.24 4.13 -11.15
C ALA A 93 1.77 3.96 -11.52
N GLY A 94 1.05 3.06 -10.86
CA GLY A 94 -0.28 2.59 -11.24
C GLY A 94 -1.36 3.66 -11.15
N ASN A 95 -1.28 4.54 -10.15
CA ASN A 95 -2.24 5.63 -9.90
C ASN A 95 -1.73 7.00 -10.39
N SER A 96 -0.78 6.99 -11.33
CA SER A 96 -0.12 8.19 -11.83
C SER A 96 -1.04 9.10 -12.67
N ARG A 97 -0.85 10.41 -12.51
CA ARG A 97 -1.32 11.45 -13.43
C ARG A 97 -0.25 11.88 -14.41
N ALA A 98 1.01 11.89 -13.96
CA ALA A 98 2.18 12.15 -14.78
C ALA A 98 3.37 11.33 -14.24
N ILE A 99 4.21 10.85 -15.14
CA ILE A 99 5.43 10.11 -14.79
C ILE A 99 6.60 10.81 -15.46
N TYR A 100 7.64 11.10 -14.69
CA TYR A 100 8.90 11.62 -15.19
C TYR A 100 10.00 10.59 -14.91
N VAL A 101 10.74 10.24 -15.95
CA VAL A 101 11.78 9.22 -15.90
C VAL A 101 13.13 9.90 -16.03
N THR A 102 13.97 9.78 -15.02
CA THR A 102 15.38 10.19 -15.10
C THR A 102 16.25 9.01 -15.54
N LEU A 103 16.97 9.19 -16.65
CA LEU A 103 17.90 8.21 -17.21
C LEU A 103 19.28 8.28 -16.54
N ALA A 104 20.16 7.33 -16.86
CA ALA A 104 21.49 7.24 -16.27
C ALA A 104 22.43 8.44 -16.60
N ASP A 105 22.17 9.12 -17.72
CA ASP A 105 22.84 10.37 -18.12
C ASP A 105 22.26 11.62 -17.44
N ARG A 106 21.26 11.43 -16.56
CA ARG A 106 20.49 12.45 -15.83
C ARG A 106 19.54 13.28 -16.68
N SER A 107 19.33 12.93 -17.95
CA SER A 107 18.21 13.48 -18.71
C SER A 107 16.89 13.04 -18.08
N GLU A 108 15.91 13.93 -18.06
CA GLU A 108 14.55 13.64 -17.62
C GLU A 108 13.62 13.66 -18.85
N VAL A 109 12.81 12.62 -18.98
CA VAL A 109 11.84 12.45 -20.06
C VAL A 109 10.48 12.10 -19.49
N GLU A 110 9.42 12.51 -20.16
CA GLU A 110 8.06 12.13 -19.77
C GLU A 110 7.82 10.65 -20.10
N GLY A 111 7.27 9.92 -19.13
CA GLY A 111 6.87 8.53 -19.27
C GLY A 111 5.35 8.40 -19.34
N LYS A 112 4.88 7.43 -20.13
CA LYS A 112 3.46 7.09 -20.25
C LYS A 112 3.20 5.73 -19.62
N LEU A 113 2.24 5.65 -18.69
CA LEU A 113 1.73 4.37 -18.20
C LEU A 113 1.04 3.63 -19.35
N ILE A 114 1.52 2.43 -19.68
CA ILE A 114 0.95 1.54 -20.70
C ILE A 114 -0.10 0.62 -20.10
N GLY A 115 0.18 0.11 -18.90
CA GLY A 115 -0.70 -0.79 -18.18
C GLY A 115 -0.14 -1.08 -16.79
N THR A 116 -1.02 -1.55 -15.91
CA THR A 116 -0.66 -1.93 -14.54
C THR A 116 -1.54 -3.06 -14.04
N ASP A 117 -1.05 -3.79 -13.06
CA ASP A 117 -1.68 -4.92 -12.43
C ASP A 117 -1.46 -4.89 -10.92
N PRO A 118 -2.44 -4.41 -10.12
CA PRO A 118 -2.31 -4.29 -8.68
C PRO A 118 -2.03 -5.62 -7.98
N LEU A 119 -2.65 -6.71 -8.47
CA LEU A 119 -2.56 -8.04 -7.84
C LEU A 119 -1.15 -8.65 -7.89
N SER A 120 -0.33 -8.28 -8.88
CA SER A 120 1.09 -8.68 -8.93
C SER A 120 2.04 -7.56 -8.55
N ASP A 121 1.50 -6.39 -8.20
CA ASP A 121 2.22 -5.15 -7.99
C ASP A 121 3.15 -4.75 -9.16
N LEU A 122 2.70 -4.88 -10.41
CA LEU A 122 3.52 -4.56 -11.60
C LEU A 122 2.91 -3.46 -12.47
N ALA A 123 3.77 -2.65 -13.07
CA ALA A 123 3.40 -1.62 -14.04
C ALA A 123 4.42 -1.52 -15.18
N ILE A 124 3.94 -1.07 -16.33
CA ILE A 124 4.77 -0.76 -17.50
C ILE A 124 4.65 0.71 -17.86
N VAL A 125 5.79 1.37 -17.90
CA VAL A 125 5.95 2.75 -18.36
C VAL A 125 6.71 2.74 -19.69
N LYS A 126 6.29 3.58 -20.64
CA LYS A 126 6.96 3.77 -21.93
C LYS A 126 7.53 5.17 -22.03
N ILE A 127 8.78 5.26 -22.47
CA ILE A 127 9.45 6.51 -22.84
C ILE A 127 9.81 6.52 -24.32
N GLU A 128 9.95 7.71 -24.91
CA GLU A 128 10.33 7.90 -26.32
C GLU A 128 11.82 8.28 -26.46
N GLY A 129 12.42 8.01 -27.62
CA GLY A 129 13.79 8.46 -27.96
C GLY A 129 14.89 7.39 -28.06
N GLY A 130 14.53 6.11 -28.24
CA GLY A 130 15.48 4.99 -28.31
C GLY A 130 16.45 5.00 -29.52
N PRO A 131 17.34 4.00 -29.64
CA PRO A 131 17.34 2.75 -28.88
C PRO A 131 17.94 2.89 -27.47
N PHE A 132 17.27 2.28 -26.49
CA PHE A 132 17.71 2.27 -25.09
C PHE A 132 18.49 1.00 -24.73
N PRO A 133 19.40 1.05 -23.73
CA PRO A 133 20.00 -0.14 -23.15
C PRO A 133 18.92 -0.99 -22.44
N THR A 134 19.08 -2.32 -22.45
CA THR A 134 18.06 -3.25 -21.95
C THR A 134 18.64 -4.27 -20.99
N ALA A 135 17.95 -4.52 -19.88
CA ALA A 135 18.17 -5.71 -19.07
C ALA A 135 17.60 -6.95 -19.75
N ARG A 136 18.15 -8.11 -19.37
CA ARG A 136 17.65 -9.42 -19.78
C ARG A 136 16.97 -10.08 -18.59
N TRP A 137 15.89 -10.81 -18.86
CA TRP A 137 15.27 -11.69 -17.87
C TRP A 137 16.16 -12.91 -17.62
N GLY A 138 16.31 -13.26 -16.35
CA GLY A 138 16.91 -14.49 -15.89
C GLY A 138 15.85 -15.51 -15.50
N ASP A 139 16.31 -16.67 -15.03
CA ASP A 139 15.45 -17.72 -14.48
C ASP A 139 15.55 -17.72 -12.94
N ASP A 140 14.48 -17.30 -12.26
CA ASP A 140 14.39 -17.36 -10.80
C ASP A 140 14.27 -18.79 -10.27
N LYS A 141 13.79 -19.75 -11.07
CA LYS A 141 13.66 -21.15 -10.64
C LYS A 141 15.00 -21.86 -10.54
N ALA A 142 16.05 -21.29 -11.12
CA ALA A 142 17.42 -21.76 -10.98
C ALA A 142 18.13 -21.23 -9.71
N LEU A 143 17.54 -20.28 -8.99
CA LEU A 143 18.11 -19.75 -7.75
C LEU A 143 18.08 -20.80 -6.63
N ARG A 144 19.06 -20.68 -5.74
CA ARG A 144 19.13 -21.41 -4.48
C ARG A 144 19.37 -20.44 -3.33
N VAL A 145 18.90 -20.81 -2.14
CA VAL A 145 19.27 -20.10 -0.91
C VAL A 145 20.80 -20.06 -0.80
N GLY A 146 21.35 -18.86 -0.55
CA GLY A 146 22.78 -18.58 -0.55
C GLY A 146 23.35 -18.07 -1.87
N ASP A 147 22.59 -18.14 -2.98
CA ASP A 147 23.06 -17.58 -4.25
C ASP A 147 23.18 -16.04 -4.13
N PRO A 148 24.30 -15.45 -4.57
CA PRO A 148 24.51 -14.01 -4.51
C PRO A 148 23.62 -13.27 -5.50
N VAL A 149 23.04 -12.16 -5.04
CA VAL A 149 22.16 -11.28 -5.79
C VAL A 149 22.51 -9.81 -5.54
N LEU A 150 22.18 -8.95 -6.50
CA LEU A 150 22.31 -7.50 -6.37
C LEU A 150 20.93 -6.86 -6.50
N ALA A 151 20.56 -6.01 -5.55
CA ALA A 151 19.38 -5.17 -5.65
C ALA A 151 19.79 -3.79 -6.17
N LEU A 152 19.16 -3.36 -7.26
CA LEU A 152 19.40 -2.08 -7.89
C LEU A 152 18.17 -1.18 -7.71
N GLY A 153 18.42 0.11 -7.46
CA GLY A 153 17.36 1.08 -7.27
C GLY A 153 17.90 2.48 -7.05
N SER A 154 17.04 3.43 -6.74
CA SER A 154 17.38 4.81 -6.43
C SER A 154 16.73 5.23 -5.10
N PRO A 155 17.35 4.93 -3.95
CA PRO A 155 16.83 5.28 -2.63
C PRO A 155 16.46 6.75 -2.54
N HIS A 156 15.26 7.03 -2.04
CA HIS A 156 14.65 8.37 -1.97
C HIS A 156 14.66 9.14 -3.28
N ALA A 157 14.80 8.46 -4.43
CA ALA A 157 15.01 9.07 -5.73
C ALA A 157 16.20 10.05 -5.80
N ILE A 158 17.23 9.90 -4.96
CA ILE A 158 18.36 10.85 -4.97
C ILE A 158 19.46 10.40 -5.94
N SER A 159 19.88 9.14 -5.84
CA SER A 159 20.93 8.56 -6.66
C SER A 159 20.69 7.07 -6.85
N GLN A 160 21.03 6.57 -8.03
CA GLN A 160 21.18 5.14 -8.29
C GLN A 160 22.10 4.51 -7.24
N SER A 161 21.73 3.33 -6.77
CA SER A 161 22.42 2.53 -5.78
C SER A 161 22.40 1.06 -6.19
N VAL A 162 23.40 0.33 -5.72
CA VAL A 162 23.48 -1.12 -5.85
C VAL A 162 23.85 -1.67 -4.49
N THR A 163 23.05 -2.59 -3.98
CA THR A 163 23.33 -3.32 -2.75
C THR A 163 23.49 -4.80 -3.08
N ALA A 164 24.43 -5.45 -2.39
CA ALA A 164 24.72 -6.86 -2.58
C ALA A 164 24.20 -7.66 -1.39
N GLY A 165 23.77 -8.88 -1.67
CA GLY A 165 23.32 -9.82 -0.66
C GLY A 165 23.22 -11.23 -1.26
N ILE A 166 22.48 -12.09 -0.59
CA ILE A 166 22.17 -13.45 -1.01
C ILE A 166 20.66 -13.68 -1.00
N VAL A 167 20.23 -14.67 -1.77
CA VAL A 167 18.89 -15.25 -1.61
C VAL A 167 18.81 -15.87 -0.22
N SER A 168 17.91 -15.35 0.63
CA SER A 168 17.67 -15.84 1.98
C SER A 168 16.55 -16.88 2.02
N ASN A 169 15.51 -16.72 1.19
CA ASN A 169 14.37 -17.63 1.09
C ASN A 169 13.71 -17.50 -0.30
N LEU A 170 13.16 -18.59 -0.85
CA LEU A 170 12.41 -18.62 -2.13
C LEU A 170 10.90 -18.88 -1.94
N GLU A 171 10.49 -18.99 -0.67
CA GLU A 171 9.16 -19.39 -0.23
C GLU A 171 8.54 -18.34 0.70
N LEU A 172 9.04 -17.10 0.65
CA LEU A 172 8.47 -16.02 1.45
C LEU A 172 7.06 -15.69 0.96
N ILE A 173 6.11 -15.79 1.88
CA ILE A 173 4.73 -15.40 1.67
C ILE A 173 4.30 -14.40 2.73
N SER A 174 3.34 -13.58 2.38
CA SER A 174 2.60 -12.71 3.29
C SER A 174 1.28 -13.41 3.64
N PHE A 175 0.93 -13.50 4.92
CA PHE A 175 -0.30 -14.17 5.36
C PHE A 175 -0.94 -13.48 6.57
N GLY A 176 -2.26 -13.61 6.70
CA GLY A 176 -3.00 -13.16 7.88
C GLY A 176 -3.18 -11.64 7.95
N LEU A 177 -2.97 -11.06 9.14
CA LEU A 177 -3.11 -9.61 9.38
C LEU A 177 -2.02 -8.77 8.67
N ASP A 178 -0.95 -9.43 8.22
CA ASP A 178 0.15 -8.82 7.49
C ASP A 178 0.06 -9.05 5.98
N ALA A 179 -1.13 -9.44 5.48
CA ALA A 179 -1.41 -9.57 4.05
C ALA A 179 -1.09 -8.26 3.32
N VAL A 180 -0.18 -8.31 2.34
CA VAL A 180 0.14 -7.16 1.51
C VAL A 180 -1.02 -6.96 0.55
N THR A 181 -1.81 -5.92 0.80
CA THR A 181 -2.93 -5.53 -0.05
C THR A 181 -2.63 -4.22 -0.77
N LEU A 182 -2.88 -4.18 -2.08
CA LEU A 182 -2.77 -3.00 -2.93
C LEU A 182 -4.07 -2.83 -3.70
N ASP A 183 -4.70 -1.66 -3.60
CA ASP A 183 -5.99 -1.40 -4.23
C ASP A 183 -6.98 -2.55 -3.99
N ASP A 184 -7.16 -2.93 -2.71
CA ASP A 184 -7.99 -4.05 -2.23
C ASP A 184 -7.71 -5.43 -2.84
N GLU A 185 -6.66 -5.59 -3.64
CA GLU A 185 -6.14 -6.86 -4.13
C GLU A 185 -5.14 -7.41 -3.12
N ASP A 186 -5.26 -8.71 -2.81
CA ASP A 186 -4.32 -9.42 -1.95
C ASP A 186 -3.12 -9.87 -2.80
N THR A 187 -2.07 -9.05 -2.86
CA THR A 187 -0.84 -9.34 -3.61
C THR A 187 -0.22 -10.66 -3.14
N GLY A 188 -0.25 -10.93 -1.83
CA GLY A 188 0.25 -12.16 -1.23
C GLY A 188 -0.49 -13.43 -1.65
N SER A 189 -1.70 -13.29 -2.20
CA SER A 189 -2.45 -14.43 -2.73
C SER A 189 -1.83 -15.06 -3.98
N ILE A 190 -0.97 -14.34 -4.73
CA ILE A 190 -0.32 -14.86 -5.95
C ILE A 190 1.20 -14.65 -5.97
N VAL A 191 1.74 -13.77 -5.13
CA VAL A 191 3.18 -13.52 -5.09
C VAL A 191 3.81 -14.37 -3.98
N ARG A 192 4.79 -15.20 -4.38
CA ARG A 192 5.74 -15.84 -3.47
C ARG A 192 7.10 -15.21 -3.68
N TRP A 193 7.49 -14.33 -2.77
CA TRP A 193 8.65 -13.46 -2.93
C TRP A 193 9.97 -14.22 -2.85
N ILE A 194 10.95 -13.75 -3.63
CA ILE A 194 12.36 -14.04 -3.39
C ILE A 194 12.79 -13.14 -2.23
N ALA A 195 13.01 -13.73 -1.06
CA ALA A 195 13.57 -13.01 0.07
C ALA A 195 15.09 -12.95 -0.06
N HIS A 196 15.65 -11.78 0.21
CA HIS A 196 17.10 -11.56 0.22
C HIS A 196 17.50 -10.58 1.33
N ASP A 197 18.79 -10.54 1.64
CA ASP A 197 19.38 -9.66 2.66
C ASP A 197 20.11 -8.44 2.07
N ALA A 198 20.15 -8.30 0.74
CA ALA A 198 20.62 -7.05 0.13
C ALA A 198 19.74 -5.88 0.59
N ALA A 199 20.35 -4.88 1.21
CA ALA A 199 19.62 -3.75 1.79
C ALA A 199 18.80 -3.01 0.73
N ILE A 200 17.51 -2.79 0.99
CA ILE A 200 16.68 -1.89 0.20
C ILE A 200 16.11 -0.78 1.08
N TYR A 201 15.69 0.33 0.46
CA TYR A 201 15.10 1.47 1.15
C TYR A 201 13.96 2.01 0.27
N PRO A 202 13.05 2.84 0.82
CA PRO A 202 12.06 3.54 0.01
C PRO A 202 12.70 4.20 -1.21
N GLY A 203 12.12 3.95 -2.39
CA GLY A 203 12.67 4.37 -3.70
C GLY A 203 13.38 3.27 -4.49
N ASN A 204 13.74 2.13 -3.88
CA ASN A 204 14.22 0.96 -4.62
C ASN A 204 13.10 0.14 -5.28
N SER A 205 11.86 0.30 -4.79
CA SER A 205 10.68 -0.37 -5.34
C SER A 205 10.57 -0.15 -6.85
N GLY A 206 10.36 -1.23 -7.59
CA GLY A 206 10.30 -1.30 -9.04
C GLY A 206 11.66 -1.51 -9.71
N GLY A 207 12.76 -1.35 -8.97
CA GLY A 207 14.11 -1.66 -9.45
C GLY A 207 14.37 -3.16 -9.54
N PRO A 208 15.35 -3.61 -10.34
CA PRO A 208 15.60 -5.04 -10.54
C PRO A 208 16.42 -5.66 -9.40
N LEU A 209 16.06 -6.90 -9.05
CA LEU A 209 16.93 -7.86 -8.38
C LEU A 209 17.62 -8.70 -9.46
N VAL A 210 18.95 -8.76 -9.46
CA VAL A 210 19.73 -9.45 -10.50
C VAL A 210 20.67 -10.49 -9.93
N ASN A 211 20.94 -11.53 -10.73
CA ASN A 211 21.99 -12.51 -10.43
C ASN A 211 23.37 -12.00 -10.88
N LEU A 212 24.43 -12.80 -10.64
CA LEU A 212 25.81 -12.44 -11.04
C LEU A 212 26.07 -12.40 -12.56
N ARG A 213 25.08 -12.70 -13.41
CA ARG A 213 25.15 -12.49 -14.86
C ARG A 213 24.49 -11.17 -15.28
N GLY A 214 23.97 -10.39 -14.32
CA GLY A 214 23.23 -9.16 -14.59
C GLY A 214 21.83 -9.42 -15.18
N GLU A 215 21.29 -10.62 -15.01
CA GLU A 215 19.93 -10.97 -15.47
C GLU A 215 18.92 -10.72 -14.35
N ILE A 216 17.76 -10.14 -14.68
CA ILE A 216 16.67 -9.88 -13.74
C ILE A 216 16.06 -11.20 -13.29
N VAL A 217 16.22 -11.51 -12.00
CA VAL A 217 15.58 -12.65 -11.34
C VAL A 217 14.36 -12.24 -10.51
N GLY A 218 14.21 -10.95 -10.23
CA GLY A 218 12.97 -10.40 -9.66
C GLY A 218 12.90 -8.88 -9.71
N ILE A 219 11.78 -8.33 -9.24
CA ILE A 219 11.55 -6.87 -9.11
C ILE A 219 11.41 -6.54 -7.63
N ASN A 220 12.25 -5.65 -7.11
CA ASN A 220 12.25 -5.27 -5.69
C ASN A 220 10.92 -4.60 -5.33
N GLU A 221 10.29 -5.01 -4.23
CA GLU A 221 8.95 -4.53 -3.84
C GLU A 221 8.92 -4.01 -2.39
N MET A 222 9.27 -4.86 -1.42
CA MET A 222 9.02 -4.60 0.01
C MET A 222 10.19 -4.97 0.92
N GLU A 223 10.20 -4.43 2.14
CA GLU A 223 11.10 -4.82 3.22
C GLU A 223 10.30 -5.13 4.49
N VAL A 224 10.35 -6.38 4.95
CA VAL A 224 9.71 -6.85 6.21
C VAL A 224 10.72 -7.71 6.97
N GLY A 225 11.77 -7.06 7.48
CA GLY A 225 12.93 -7.72 8.10
C GLY A 225 13.90 -8.31 7.08
N LEU A 226 13.40 -9.03 6.07
CA LEU A 226 14.10 -9.33 4.83
C LEU A 226 13.51 -8.48 3.70
N SER A 227 14.32 -8.25 2.67
CA SER A 227 13.86 -7.62 1.43
C SER A 227 13.18 -8.67 0.54
N GLY A 228 12.10 -8.29 -0.13
CA GLY A 228 11.31 -9.16 -1.00
C GLY A 228 11.27 -8.65 -2.44
N ALA A 229 11.47 -9.57 -3.40
CA ALA A 229 11.34 -9.29 -4.82
C ALA A 229 10.32 -10.22 -5.50
N ILE A 230 9.49 -9.64 -6.39
CA ILE A 230 8.54 -10.37 -7.23
C ILE A 230 9.34 -11.25 -8.20
N PRO A 231 9.14 -12.58 -8.24
CA PRO A 231 9.95 -13.46 -9.08
C PRO A 231 9.78 -13.19 -10.58
N ALA A 232 10.86 -13.33 -11.36
CA ALA A 232 10.85 -13.15 -12.81
C ALA A 232 9.83 -14.07 -13.52
N SER A 233 9.62 -15.28 -13.03
CA SER A 233 8.63 -16.24 -13.55
C SER A 233 7.19 -15.76 -13.41
N LEU A 234 6.89 -14.91 -12.42
CA LEU A 234 5.61 -14.23 -12.29
C LEU A 234 5.59 -12.92 -13.10
N ALA A 235 6.67 -12.14 -13.00
CA ALA A 235 6.72 -10.82 -13.59
C ALA A 235 6.73 -10.83 -15.13
N ARG A 236 7.51 -11.71 -15.76
CA ARG A 236 7.70 -11.70 -17.22
C ARG A 236 6.38 -11.88 -18.00
N PRO A 237 5.53 -12.89 -17.71
CA PRO A 237 4.25 -13.03 -18.40
C PRO A 237 3.29 -11.85 -18.16
N VAL A 238 3.28 -11.29 -16.95
CA VAL A 238 2.48 -10.10 -16.63
C VAL A 238 2.95 -8.90 -17.46
N VAL A 239 4.25 -8.65 -17.49
CA VAL A 239 4.86 -7.58 -18.29
C VAL A 239 4.52 -7.74 -19.77
N GLU A 240 4.61 -8.95 -20.32
CA GLU A 240 4.25 -9.24 -21.71
C GLU A 240 2.77 -8.90 -22.00
N ASP A 241 1.86 -9.32 -21.11
CA ASP A 241 0.44 -9.00 -21.22
C ASP A 241 0.16 -7.49 -21.12
N LEU A 242 0.82 -6.79 -20.19
CA LEU A 242 0.70 -5.34 -20.04
C LEU A 242 1.20 -4.59 -21.27
N ILE A 243 2.31 -5.02 -21.87
CA ILE A 243 2.85 -4.41 -23.10
C ILE A 243 1.88 -4.64 -24.28
N GLN A 244 1.37 -5.86 -24.44
CA GLN A 244 0.55 -6.24 -25.61
C GLN A 244 -0.90 -5.76 -25.52
N LYS A 245 -1.50 -5.84 -24.34
CA LYS A 245 -2.95 -5.68 -24.12
C LYS A 245 -3.28 -4.47 -23.23
N GLY A 246 -2.29 -3.87 -22.56
CA GLY A 246 -2.50 -2.81 -21.57
C GLY A 246 -3.13 -3.30 -20.26
N SER A 247 -3.39 -4.59 -20.11
CA SER A 247 -4.05 -5.18 -18.93
C SER A 247 -3.77 -6.67 -18.82
N VAL A 248 -3.86 -7.21 -17.60
CA VAL A 248 -3.79 -8.65 -17.33
C VAL A 248 -5.20 -9.18 -17.09
N THR A 249 -5.59 -10.21 -17.84
CA THR A 249 -6.88 -10.90 -17.64
C THR A 249 -6.65 -12.17 -16.83
N ARG A 250 -7.34 -12.31 -15.70
CA ARG A 250 -7.27 -13.52 -14.86
C ARG A 250 -8.61 -14.23 -14.80
N ALA A 251 -8.54 -15.56 -14.72
CA ALA A 251 -9.67 -16.40 -14.41
C ALA A 251 -10.14 -16.20 -12.96
N TYR A 252 -11.45 -16.32 -12.78
CA TYR A 252 -12.12 -16.30 -11.49
C TYR A 252 -13.01 -17.53 -11.35
N THR A 253 -12.83 -18.20 -10.23
CA THR A 253 -13.55 -19.43 -9.89
C THR A 253 -14.45 -19.22 -8.67
N GLY A 254 -14.12 -18.26 -7.80
CA GLY A 254 -14.75 -18.07 -6.49
C GLY A 254 -14.33 -19.11 -5.44
N LEU A 255 -13.26 -19.86 -5.69
CA LEU A 255 -12.66 -20.76 -4.70
C LEU A 255 -11.80 -19.98 -3.70
N SER A 256 -11.89 -20.37 -2.43
CA SER A 256 -10.88 -20.08 -1.41
C SER A 256 -10.19 -21.39 -1.05
N LEU A 257 -8.86 -21.39 -1.11
CA LEU A 257 -8.04 -22.58 -0.96
C LEU A 257 -7.21 -22.49 0.33
N GLN A 258 -6.95 -23.64 0.94
CA GLN A 258 -6.02 -23.77 2.06
C GLN A 258 -5.20 -25.05 1.91
N PRO A 259 -4.08 -25.19 2.63
CA PRO A 259 -3.30 -26.41 2.59
C PRO A 259 -4.14 -27.59 3.08
N ARG A 260 -3.88 -28.77 2.51
CA ARG A 260 -4.54 -29.99 2.93
C ARG A 260 -4.23 -30.26 4.40
N LEU A 261 -5.26 -30.60 5.18
CA LEU A 261 -5.10 -30.95 6.59
C LEU A 261 -4.21 -32.19 6.74
N ALA A 262 -3.33 -32.20 7.74
CA ALA A 262 -2.47 -33.35 8.04
C ALA A 262 -3.27 -34.64 8.34
N THR A 263 -4.51 -34.51 8.82
CA THR A 263 -5.43 -35.62 9.09
C THR A 263 -6.20 -36.12 7.87
N SER A 264 -6.07 -35.46 6.71
CA SER A 264 -6.74 -35.86 5.48
C SER A 264 -6.19 -37.20 4.96
N SER A 265 -7.09 -38.09 4.54
CA SER A 265 -6.75 -39.36 3.88
C SER A 265 -6.24 -39.17 2.44
N ALA A 266 -6.52 -38.02 1.81
CA ALA A 266 -6.07 -37.75 0.45
C ALA A 266 -4.54 -37.64 0.41
N LYS A 267 -3.91 -38.28 -0.58
CA LYS A 267 -2.43 -38.29 -0.69
C LYS A 267 -1.85 -37.03 -1.30
N SER A 268 -2.65 -36.33 -2.10
CA SER A 268 -2.29 -35.10 -2.82
C SER A 268 -3.53 -34.23 -2.95
N GLY A 269 -3.32 -32.95 -3.20
CA GLY A 269 -4.41 -32.02 -3.43
C GLY A 269 -4.28 -30.72 -2.66
N VAL A 270 -5.20 -29.81 -2.92
CA VAL A 270 -5.42 -28.57 -2.15
C VAL A 270 -6.85 -28.56 -1.64
N LEU A 271 -7.04 -28.14 -0.39
CA LEU A 271 -8.35 -28.16 0.27
C LEU A 271 -9.14 -26.91 -0.09
N VAL A 272 -10.40 -27.09 -0.50
CA VAL A 272 -11.36 -25.99 -0.66
C VAL A 272 -11.82 -25.56 0.73
N ALA A 273 -11.33 -24.40 1.17
CA ALA A 273 -11.72 -23.77 2.43
C ALA A 273 -13.11 -23.13 2.33
N GLY A 274 -13.41 -22.54 1.16
CA GLY A 274 -14.63 -21.79 0.93
C GLY A 274 -15.00 -21.69 -0.54
N VAL A 275 -16.29 -21.48 -0.79
CA VAL A 275 -16.83 -21.25 -2.13
C VAL A 275 -17.74 -20.03 -2.06
N LEU A 276 -17.46 -19.02 -2.87
CA LEU A 276 -18.26 -17.81 -2.90
C LEU A 276 -19.65 -18.07 -3.51
N PRO A 277 -20.73 -17.47 -2.98
CA PRO A 277 -22.04 -17.54 -3.58
C PRO A 277 -22.05 -16.99 -5.02
N ASN A 278 -22.87 -17.57 -5.88
CA ASN A 278 -23.03 -17.21 -7.30
C ASN A 278 -21.74 -17.29 -8.12
N SER A 279 -20.72 -18.02 -7.64
CA SER A 279 -19.45 -18.19 -8.33
C SER A 279 -19.46 -19.38 -9.29
N PRO A 280 -18.54 -19.41 -10.28
CA PRO A 280 -18.36 -20.58 -11.14
C PRO A 280 -18.13 -21.90 -10.40
N ALA A 281 -17.40 -21.88 -9.27
CA ALA A 281 -17.18 -23.06 -8.45
C ALA A 281 -18.47 -23.56 -7.79
N GLN A 282 -19.32 -22.65 -7.32
CA GLN A 282 -20.62 -23.04 -6.78
C GLN A 282 -21.51 -23.65 -7.87
N VAL A 283 -21.54 -23.04 -9.06
CA VAL A 283 -22.31 -23.55 -10.21
C VAL A 283 -21.81 -24.93 -10.64
N ALA A 284 -20.50 -25.17 -10.60
CA ALA A 284 -19.90 -26.47 -10.87
C ALA A 284 -20.15 -27.52 -9.75
N GLY A 285 -20.78 -27.12 -8.65
CA GLY A 285 -21.10 -27.98 -7.52
C GLY A 285 -19.92 -28.29 -6.61
N ILE A 286 -18.82 -27.53 -6.67
CA ILE A 286 -17.71 -27.62 -5.73
C ILE A 286 -18.16 -27.07 -4.36
N ALA A 287 -17.72 -27.69 -3.28
CA ALA A 287 -18.11 -27.36 -1.92
C ALA A 287 -16.90 -27.26 -0.99
N PRO A 288 -17.00 -26.50 0.12
CA PRO A 288 -16.01 -26.56 1.19
C PRO A 288 -15.79 -27.99 1.68
N GLY A 289 -14.53 -28.37 1.90
CA GLY A 289 -14.15 -29.74 2.25
C GLY A 289 -13.71 -30.61 1.08
N ASP A 290 -13.98 -30.21 -0.17
CA ASP A 290 -13.43 -30.88 -1.35
C ASP A 290 -11.91 -30.74 -1.40
N ILE A 291 -11.22 -31.76 -1.90
CA ILE A 291 -9.78 -31.73 -2.12
C ILE A 291 -9.53 -31.78 -3.62
N LEU A 292 -9.13 -30.65 -4.21
CA LEU A 292 -8.84 -30.56 -5.64
C LEU A 292 -7.48 -31.19 -5.90
N GLN A 293 -7.41 -32.15 -6.83
CA GLN A 293 -6.19 -32.92 -7.11
C GLN A 293 -5.53 -32.51 -8.42
N SER A 294 -6.34 -32.24 -9.46
CA SER A 294 -5.83 -31.78 -10.74
C SER A 294 -6.90 -31.03 -11.53
N ALA A 295 -6.45 -30.26 -12.52
CA ALA A 295 -7.29 -29.55 -13.47
C ALA A 295 -6.78 -29.79 -14.90
N ARG A 296 -7.69 -29.96 -15.85
CA ARG A 296 -7.38 -30.19 -17.27
C ARG A 296 -8.23 -29.29 -18.15
N TRP A 297 -7.63 -28.76 -19.21
CA TRP A 297 -8.33 -27.97 -20.23
C TRP A 297 -7.62 -28.12 -21.58
N ASN A 298 -8.20 -27.55 -22.63
CA ASN A 298 -7.58 -27.60 -23.95
C ASN A 298 -6.22 -26.89 -23.94
N GLY A 299 -5.14 -27.68 -24.03
CA GLY A 299 -3.76 -27.20 -24.04
C GLY A 299 -3.04 -27.23 -22.69
N GLY A 300 -3.62 -27.78 -21.62
CA GLY A 300 -2.94 -27.84 -20.32
C GLY A 300 -3.50 -28.84 -19.32
N GLU A 301 -2.62 -29.31 -18.45
CA GLU A 301 -2.95 -30.04 -17.22
C GLU A 301 -2.15 -29.43 -16.07
N LEU A 302 -2.79 -29.34 -14.91
CA LEU A 302 -2.22 -28.82 -13.70
C LEU A 302 -2.49 -29.77 -12.54
N ALA A 303 -1.43 -30.33 -11.96
CA ALA A 303 -1.53 -30.95 -10.65
C ALA A 303 -1.71 -29.85 -9.59
N LEU A 304 -2.69 -30.05 -8.71
CA LEU A 304 -2.97 -29.15 -7.60
C LEU A 304 -2.52 -29.85 -6.33
N ASN A 305 -1.56 -29.28 -5.62
CA ASN A 305 -1.08 -29.85 -4.37
C ASN A 305 -0.54 -28.75 -3.47
N ALA A 306 -1.14 -28.61 -2.29
CA ALA A 306 -0.60 -27.76 -1.23
C ALA A 306 -0.73 -28.50 0.10
N THR A 307 0.42 -28.73 0.72
CA THR A 307 0.57 -29.22 2.09
C THR A 307 0.92 -28.10 3.06
N PHE A 308 1.54 -27.03 2.55
CA PHE A 308 1.90 -25.84 3.30
C PHE A 308 1.34 -24.58 2.62
N ALA A 309 1.32 -23.47 3.36
CA ALA A 309 0.70 -22.22 2.90
C ALA A 309 1.51 -21.56 1.78
N GLU A 310 2.83 -21.69 1.83
CA GLU A 310 3.79 -21.18 0.85
C GLU A 310 3.64 -21.76 -0.57
N GLU A 311 2.89 -22.86 -0.71
CA GLU A 311 2.55 -23.45 -2.01
C GLU A 311 1.33 -22.79 -2.67
N LEU A 312 0.49 -22.09 -1.90
CA LEU A 312 -0.78 -21.54 -2.40
C LEU A 312 -0.61 -20.41 -3.43
N PRO A 313 0.34 -19.45 -3.30
CA PRO A 313 0.43 -18.37 -4.28
C PRO A 313 0.70 -18.85 -5.71
N ASP A 314 1.58 -19.84 -5.87
CA ASP A 314 1.85 -20.47 -7.15
C ASP A 314 0.60 -21.16 -7.72
N ILE A 315 -0.18 -21.84 -6.88
CA ILE A 315 -1.43 -22.50 -7.28
C ILE A 315 -2.47 -21.46 -7.70
N ASN A 316 -2.68 -20.42 -6.90
CA ASN A 316 -3.63 -19.35 -7.18
C ASN A 316 -3.27 -18.62 -8.48
N ASN A 317 -1.98 -18.32 -8.70
CA ASN A 317 -1.51 -17.71 -9.94
C ASN A 317 -1.80 -18.61 -11.15
N ARG A 318 -1.54 -19.92 -11.03
CA ARG A 318 -1.82 -20.89 -12.11
C ARG A 318 -3.33 -21.04 -12.36
N ILE A 319 -4.17 -21.05 -11.32
CA ILE A 319 -5.63 -21.01 -11.47
C ILE A 319 -6.07 -19.73 -12.17
N GLY A 320 -5.45 -18.59 -11.83
CA GLY A 320 -5.68 -17.30 -12.49
C GLY A 320 -5.33 -17.29 -13.98
N SER A 321 -4.49 -18.22 -14.45
CA SER A 321 -4.12 -18.38 -15.86
C SER A 321 -5.04 -19.32 -16.66
N TRP A 322 -6.06 -19.92 -16.02
CA TRP A 322 -7.00 -20.80 -16.71
C TRP A 322 -7.77 -20.08 -17.82
N PRO A 323 -8.20 -20.80 -18.88
CA PRO A 323 -8.92 -20.18 -19.98
C PRO A 323 -10.29 -19.66 -19.53
N VAL A 324 -10.47 -18.35 -19.60
CA VAL A 324 -11.76 -17.70 -19.28
C VAL A 324 -12.82 -18.11 -20.30
N GLY A 325 -14.00 -18.48 -19.81
CA GLY A 325 -15.16 -18.86 -20.61
C GLY A 325 -15.09 -20.26 -21.22
N ALA A 326 -13.99 -21.00 -21.05
CA ALA A 326 -13.88 -22.39 -21.46
C ALA A 326 -14.00 -23.33 -20.24
N PRO A 327 -14.53 -24.55 -20.42
CA PRO A 327 -14.59 -25.53 -19.34
C PRO A 327 -13.19 -26.01 -18.95
N VAL A 328 -12.97 -26.14 -17.64
CA VAL A 328 -11.83 -26.77 -16.98
C VAL A 328 -12.36 -27.97 -16.21
N GLU A 329 -11.90 -29.17 -16.57
CA GLU A 329 -12.24 -30.40 -15.87
C GLU A 329 -11.38 -30.52 -14.62
N ILE A 330 -12.01 -30.54 -13.45
CA ILE A 330 -11.34 -30.61 -12.15
C ILE A 330 -11.60 -31.98 -11.55
N THR A 331 -10.53 -32.73 -11.26
CA THR A 331 -10.59 -33.93 -10.45
C THR A 331 -10.47 -33.56 -8.97
N LEU A 332 -11.43 -33.98 -8.16
CA LEU A 332 -11.49 -33.70 -6.73
C LEU A 332 -11.83 -34.95 -5.92
N GLU A 333 -11.47 -34.98 -4.65
CA GLU A 333 -11.93 -35.97 -3.67
C GLU A 333 -12.98 -35.34 -2.75
N ARG A 334 -14.13 -36.03 -2.61
CA ARG A 334 -15.22 -35.66 -1.69
C ARG A 334 -15.66 -36.90 -0.92
N GLY A 335 -15.59 -36.85 0.41
CA GLY A 335 -15.98 -37.99 1.25
C GLY A 335 -15.18 -39.27 0.96
N GLY A 336 -13.90 -39.14 0.57
CA GLY A 336 -13.03 -40.26 0.21
C GLY A 336 -13.26 -40.84 -1.19
N GLN A 337 -14.14 -40.24 -2.00
CA GLN A 337 -14.40 -40.66 -3.38
C GLN A 337 -13.91 -39.61 -4.37
N ASN A 338 -13.22 -40.07 -5.42
CA ASN A 338 -12.82 -39.19 -6.52
C ASN A 338 -14.02 -38.86 -7.41
N GLN A 339 -14.12 -37.60 -7.81
CA GLN A 339 -15.13 -37.06 -8.69
C GLN A 339 -14.45 -36.16 -9.72
N THR A 340 -15.10 -35.98 -10.86
CA THR A 340 -14.68 -34.98 -11.87
C THR A 340 -15.83 -34.02 -12.10
N VAL A 341 -15.54 -32.73 -12.03
CA VAL A 341 -16.51 -31.65 -12.24
C VAL A 341 -16.01 -30.71 -13.34
N SER A 342 -16.92 -30.17 -14.14
CA SER A 342 -16.59 -29.18 -15.15
C SER A 342 -16.86 -27.77 -14.59
N LEU A 343 -15.81 -26.99 -14.39
CA LEU A 343 -15.90 -25.59 -13.95
C LEU A 343 -15.62 -24.68 -15.14
N GLN A 344 -16.42 -23.63 -15.35
CA GLN A 344 -16.20 -22.64 -16.41
C GLN A 344 -15.76 -21.31 -15.78
N PRO A 345 -14.46 -20.96 -15.75
CA PRO A 345 -14.01 -19.74 -15.10
C PRO A 345 -14.53 -18.50 -15.84
N THR A 346 -14.79 -17.42 -15.09
CA THR A 346 -15.14 -16.12 -15.66
C THR A 346 -13.97 -15.15 -15.55
N VAL A 347 -14.09 -13.95 -16.12
CA VAL A 347 -13.11 -12.88 -15.89
C VAL A 347 -13.16 -12.49 -14.42
N ARG A 348 -12.00 -12.39 -13.78
CA ARG A 348 -11.88 -11.85 -12.43
C ARG A 348 -12.38 -10.40 -12.39
N PRO A 349 -13.43 -10.11 -11.58
CA PRO A 349 -13.85 -8.74 -11.36
C PRO A 349 -12.74 -7.97 -10.64
N ARG A 350 -12.62 -6.67 -10.90
CA ARG A 350 -11.70 -5.79 -10.17
C ARG A 350 -12.01 -5.83 -8.68
N ALA A 351 -11.00 -5.87 -7.81
CA ALA A 351 -11.24 -5.72 -6.37
C ALA A 351 -11.55 -4.27 -5.98
N TRP A 352 -10.96 -3.31 -6.68
CA TRP A 352 -11.04 -1.89 -6.36
C TRP A 352 -11.58 -1.02 -7.49
N ALA A 353 -12.13 0.12 -7.09
CA ALA A 353 -12.57 1.19 -7.98
C ALA A 353 -11.98 2.51 -7.51
N GLN A 354 -11.46 3.29 -8.47
CA GLN A 354 -10.84 4.58 -8.17
C GLN A 354 -11.82 5.54 -7.50
N GLY A 355 -11.45 6.00 -6.31
CA GLY A 355 -12.16 7.03 -5.58
C GLY A 355 -12.20 8.36 -6.33
N ARG A 356 -13.23 9.15 -6.06
CA ARG A 356 -13.43 10.48 -6.65
C ARG A 356 -13.92 11.43 -5.58
N GLU A 357 -13.48 12.68 -5.65
CA GLU A 357 -14.07 13.74 -4.83
C GLU A 357 -15.52 13.98 -5.24
N MET A 358 -16.43 13.88 -4.27
CA MET A 358 -17.84 14.18 -4.44
C MET A 358 -18.06 15.66 -4.14
N ARG A 359 -18.05 16.46 -5.20
CA ARG A 359 -18.10 17.92 -5.14
C ARG A 359 -19.29 18.46 -4.32
N GLY A 360 -18.95 19.22 -3.27
CA GLY A 360 -19.88 19.85 -2.33
C GLY A 360 -20.55 18.90 -1.34
N TRP A 361 -20.12 17.64 -1.31
CA TRP A 361 -20.36 16.72 -0.18
C TRP A 361 -19.20 16.74 0.82
N ASP A 362 -18.04 17.25 0.43
CA ASP A 362 -16.81 17.20 1.23
C ASP A 362 -16.49 15.74 1.66
N MET A 363 -16.68 14.82 0.72
CA MET A 363 -16.40 13.40 0.86
C MET A 363 -15.79 12.88 -0.43
N THR A 364 -15.11 11.74 -0.32
CA THR A 364 -14.61 10.95 -1.44
C THR A 364 -15.39 9.66 -1.48
N ALA A 365 -15.66 9.19 -2.69
CA ALA A 365 -16.47 8.00 -2.86
C ALA A 365 -16.10 7.26 -4.15
N SER A 366 -16.37 5.96 -4.19
CA SER A 366 -16.06 5.07 -5.31
C SER A 366 -17.28 4.24 -5.73
N ASP A 367 -17.20 3.67 -6.93
CA ASP A 367 -18.14 2.64 -7.36
C ASP A 367 -17.91 1.36 -6.54
N ILE A 368 -18.96 0.58 -6.33
CA ILE A 368 -18.84 -0.70 -5.64
C ILE A 368 -18.43 -1.78 -6.65
N THR A 369 -17.29 -2.43 -6.42
CA THR A 369 -16.89 -3.58 -7.26
C THR A 369 -17.65 -4.84 -6.88
N THR A 370 -17.70 -5.84 -7.77
CA THR A 370 -18.31 -7.14 -7.45
C THR A 370 -17.65 -7.80 -6.24
N LEU A 371 -16.32 -7.72 -6.11
CA LEU A 371 -15.61 -8.29 -4.97
C LEU A 371 -15.89 -7.50 -3.68
N ALA A 372 -15.95 -6.17 -3.75
CA ALA A 372 -16.36 -5.34 -2.61
C ALA A 372 -17.79 -5.63 -2.17
N ALA A 373 -18.73 -5.77 -3.11
CA ALA A 373 -20.12 -6.15 -2.82
C ALA A 373 -20.21 -7.48 -2.09
N ILE A 374 -19.43 -8.49 -2.52
CA ILE A 374 -19.37 -9.80 -1.84
C ILE A 374 -18.83 -9.66 -0.41
N ARG A 375 -17.73 -8.92 -0.21
CA ARG A 375 -17.12 -8.69 1.11
C ARG A 375 -18.10 -8.00 2.07
N GLN A 376 -18.82 -7.00 1.57
CA GLN A 376 -19.82 -6.22 2.31
C GLN A 376 -21.19 -6.91 2.39
N ARG A 377 -21.34 -8.12 1.82
CA ARG A 377 -22.60 -8.90 1.78
C ARG A 377 -23.77 -8.14 1.14
N LEU A 378 -23.47 -7.36 0.11
CA LEU A 378 -24.47 -6.66 -0.69
C LEU A 378 -25.06 -7.61 -1.73
N ALA A 379 -26.32 -7.35 -2.09
CA ALA A 379 -27.02 -8.14 -3.11
C ALA A 379 -26.49 -7.88 -4.53
N ASP A 380 -26.00 -6.68 -4.79
CA ASP A 380 -25.46 -6.23 -6.07
C ASP A 380 -24.48 -5.06 -5.85
N THR A 381 -23.98 -4.47 -6.94
CA THR A 381 -23.01 -3.37 -6.93
C THR A 381 -23.67 -1.98 -6.96
N ARG A 382 -24.99 -1.86 -6.78
CA ARG A 382 -25.66 -0.56 -6.86
C ARG A 382 -25.40 0.27 -5.61
N GLY A 383 -25.13 1.54 -5.85
CA GLY A 383 -24.86 2.54 -4.83
C GLY A 383 -23.44 3.08 -4.98
N VAL A 384 -23.03 3.85 -3.98
CA VAL A 384 -21.71 4.50 -3.96
C VAL A 384 -21.09 4.31 -2.59
N LEU A 385 -19.90 3.71 -2.54
CA LEU A 385 -19.16 3.53 -1.30
C LEU A 385 -18.49 4.83 -0.91
N VAL A 386 -18.77 5.33 0.29
CA VAL A 386 -18.06 6.47 0.88
C VAL A 386 -16.68 6.00 1.36
N THR A 387 -15.62 6.54 0.75
CA THR A 387 -14.23 6.13 1.01
C THR A 387 -13.46 7.11 1.88
N GLY A 388 -14.00 8.30 2.12
CA GLY A 388 -13.37 9.30 2.98
C GLY A 388 -14.27 10.48 3.22
N ILE A 389 -14.17 11.08 4.40
CA ILE A 389 -14.97 12.24 4.79
C ILE A 389 -14.04 13.34 5.30
N LEU A 390 -14.28 14.57 4.84
CA LEU A 390 -13.62 15.76 5.37
C LEU A 390 -14.32 16.20 6.65
N GLU A 391 -13.58 16.30 7.76
CA GLU A 391 -14.12 16.78 9.03
C GLU A 391 -14.73 18.18 8.89
N GLY A 392 -15.90 18.38 9.52
CA GLY A 392 -16.66 19.63 9.43
C GLY A 392 -17.31 19.91 8.07
N GLY A 393 -17.11 19.03 7.08
CA GLY A 393 -17.72 19.12 5.76
C GLY A 393 -19.18 18.65 5.71
N ALA A 394 -19.83 18.87 4.56
CA ALA A 394 -21.26 18.59 4.37
C ALA A 394 -21.69 17.15 4.74
N ALA A 395 -20.87 16.15 4.43
CA ALA A 395 -21.11 14.75 4.80
C ALA A 395 -20.94 14.51 6.31
N ALA A 396 -19.92 15.10 6.93
CA ALA A 396 -19.64 14.96 8.36
C ALA A 396 -20.72 15.62 9.24
N THR A 397 -21.30 16.74 8.79
CA THR A 397 -22.34 17.48 9.51
C THR A 397 -23.76 17.06 9.12
N ALA A 398 -23.92 15.98 8.35
CA ALA A 398 -25.24 15.44 8.06
C ALA A 398 -25.94 14.97 9.35
N GLU A 399 -27.26 14.81 9.30
CA GLU A 399 -28.08 14.38 10.45
C GLU A 399 -28.85 13.09 10.11
N PRO A 400 -28.44 11.91 10.61
CA PRO A 400 -27.15 11.64 11.30
C PRO A 400 -25.95 11.78 10.35
N PRO A 401 -24.72 11.95 10.87
CA PRO A 401 -23.51 12.08 10.06
C PRO A 401 -23.32 10.90 9.11
N LEU A 402 -22.88 11.18 7.88
CA LEU A 402 -22.35 10.13 7.00
C LEU A 402 -21.01 9.63 7.55
N GLN A 403 -20.68 8.39 7.22
CA GLN A 403 -19.46 7.71 7.67
C GLN A 403 -18.76 7.05 6.49
N GLU A 404 -17.44 6.84 6.63
CA GLU A 404 -16.74 5.89 5.77
C GLU A 404 -17.43 4.52 5.84
N GLU A 405 -17.38 3.77 4.74
CA GLU A 405 -18.09 2.51 4.55
C GLU A 405 -19.61 2.62 4.43
N ASP A 406 -20.19 3.81 4.51
CA ASP A 406 -21.58 4.00 4.10
C ASP A 406 -21.72 3.76 2.59
N ILE A 407 -22.84 3.13 2.21
CA ILE A 407 -23.20 2.99 0.80
C ILE A 407 -24.40 3.87 0.51
N ILE A 408 -24.18 4.94 -0.27
CA ILE A 408 -25.25 5.83 -0.70
C ILE A 408 -26.09 5.13 -1.75
N VAL A 409 -27.38 4.95 -1.46
CA VAL A 409 -28.33 4.25 -2.34
C VAL A 409 -29.40 5.18 -2.93
N SER A 410 -29.57 6.39 -2.38
CA SER A 410 -30.56 7.35 -2.85
C SER A 410 -30.17 8.79 -2.51
N LEU A 411 -30.47 9.72 -3.41
CA LEU A 411 -30.40 11.17 -3.19
C LEU A 411 -31.72 11.82 -3.57
N ASN A 412 -32.36 12.52 -2.64
CA ASN A 412 -33.69 13.13 -2.79
C ASN A 412 -34.73 12.14 -3.33
N ARG A 413 -34.72 10.90 -2.81
CA ARG A 413 -35.57 9.77 -3.23
C ARG A 413 -35.31 9.27 -4.66
N GLN A 414 -34.29 9.77 -5.34
CA GLN A 414 -33.85 9.24 -6.62
C GLN A 414 -32.78 8.17 -6.39
N PRO A 415 -32.94 6.95 -6.95
CA PRO A 415 -31.95 5.90 -6.80
C PRO A 415 -30.57 6.33 -7.30
N VAL A 416 -29.55 5.99 -6.53
CA VAL A 416 -28.14 6.15 -6.89
C VAL A 416 -27.61 4.78 -7.26
N ALA A 417 -27.16 4.62 -8.51
CA ALA A 417 -26.64 3.36 -9.02
C ALA A 417 -25.12 3.27 -8.91
N ASP A 418 -24.43 4.40 -9.08
CA ASP A 418 -22.98 4.52 -9.19
C ASP A 418 -22.52 5.97 -8.88
N ALA A 419 -21.21 6.19 -8.76
CA ALA A 419 -20.60 7.47 -8.42
C ALA A 419 -20.92 8.57 -9.45
N ALA A 420 -21.04 8.18 -10.72
CA ALA A 420 -21.41 9.11 -11.79
C ALA A 420 -22.86 9.58 -11.65
N SER A 421 -23.78 8.70 -11.24
CA SER A 421 -25.18 9.03 -10.97
C SER A 421 -25.31 9.93 -9.75
N LEU A 422 -24.57 9.66 -8.66
CA LEU A 422 -24.52 10.54 -7.50
C LEU A 422 -24.02 11.94 -7.89
N SER A 423 -22.95 12.01 -8.67
CA SER A 423 -22.41 13.29 -9.18
C SER A 423 -23.45 14.07 -9.98
N ARG A 424 -24.07 13.43 -10.99
CA ARG A 424 -25.12 14.06 -11.82
C ARG A 424 -26.34 14.51 -11.01
N LEU A 425 -26.74 13.74 -10.01
CA LEU A 425 -27.87 14.12 -9.14
C LEU A 425 -27.49 15.30 -8.23
N SER A 426 -26.27 15.30 -7.72
CA SER A 426 -25.73 16.38 -6.88
C SER A 426 -25.57 17.69 -7.65
N GLU A 427 -25.22 17.64 -8.94
CA GLU A 427 -25.12 18.84 -9.81
C GLU A 427 -26.47 19.53 -10.04
N LYS A 428 -27.59 18.78 -9.95
CA LYS A 428 -28.94 19.34 -10.07
C LYS A 428 -29.40 20.05 -8.80
N VAL A 429 -28.72 19.85 -7.68
CA VAL A 429 -29.04 20.52 -6.42
C VAL A 429 -28.51 21.95 -6.50
N PRO A 430 -29.36 22.98 -6.34
CA PRO A 430 -28.92 24.36 -6.27
C PRO A 430 -27.82 24.52 -5.21
N ARG A 431 -26.80 25.32 -5.49
CA ARG A 431 -25.68 25.50 -4.55
C ARG A 431 -25.75 26.89 -3.91
N SER A 432 -25.72 26.90 -2.58
CA SER A 432 -25.69 28.11 -1.75
C SER A 432 -24.53 28.04 -0.76
N ASP A 433 -24.11 29.20 -0.25
CA ASP A 433 -23.05 29.26 0.77
C ASP A 433 -23.55 28.72 2.13
N GLU A 434 -24.85 28.80 2.40
CA GLU A 434 -25.50 28.19 3.58
C GLU A 434 -25.79 26.68 3.42
N GLY A 435 -25.47 26.11 2.25
CA GLY A 435 -25.76 24.73 1.90
C GLY A 435 -27.24 24.47 1.60
N THR A 436 -27.51 23.68 0.56
CA THR A 436 -28.88 23.30 0.19
C THR A 436 -29.24 21.94 0.81
N PRO A 437 -30.35 21.83 1.57
CA PRO A 437 -30.73 20.60 2.22
C PRO A 437 -31.10 19.51 1.21
N VAL A 438 -30.60 18.31 1.42
CA VAL A 438 -30.91 17.10 0.66
C VAL A 438 -31.17 15.94 1.59
N LEU A 439 -32.01 15.01 1.15
CA LEU A 439 -32.22 13.73 1.82
C LEU A 439 -31.34 12.68 1.15
N VAL A 440 -30.49 12.01 1.92
CA VAL A 440 -29.63 10.92 1.45
C VAL A 440 -29.99 9.66 2.20
N GLU A 441 -30.19 8.56 1.47
CA GLU A 441 -30.38 7.25 2.07
C GLU A 441 -29.09 6.46 1.93
N VAL A 442 -28.59 5.90 3.03
CA VAL A 442 -27.39 5.08 3.06
C VAL A 442 -27.69 3.70 3.63
N MET A 443 -26.92 2.71 3.17
CA MET A 443 -26.81 1.41 3.82
C MET A 443 -25.59 1.45 4.74
N ARG A 444 -25.80 1.21 6.03
CA ARG A 444 -24.73 1.15 7.04
C ARG A 444 -24.89 -0.15 7.82
N ARG A 445 -23.90 -1.05 7.72
CA ARG A 445 -23.88 -2.34 8.45
C ARG A 445 -25.18 -3.16 8.27
N GLY A 446 -25.80 -3.08 7.09
CA GLY A 446 -27.05 -3.78 6.75
C GLY A 446 -28.33 -3.03 7.11
N GLU A 447 -28.26 -1.86 7.73
CA GLU A 447 -29.40 -1.00 8.03
C GLU A 447 -29.54 0.13 7.00
N ARG A 448 -30.78 0.45 6.63
CA ARG A 448 -31.08 1.63 5.82
C ARG A 448 -31.29 2.82 6.74
N ILE A 449 -30.47 3.85 6.56
CA ILE A 449 -30.50 5.08 7.34
C ILE A 449 -30.84 6.23 6.40
N LEU A 450 -31.83 7.05 6.78
CA LEU A 450 -32.11 8.31 6.11
C LEU A 450 -31.39 9.43 6.86
N ALA A 451 -30.56 10.18 6.15
CA ALA A 451 -29.87 11.35 6.67
C ALA A 451 -30.26 12.61 5.89
N ALA A 452 -30.21 13.76 6.57
CA ALA A 452 -30.31 15.07 5.96
C ALA A 452 -28.92 15.70 5.87
N ALA A 453 -28.46 16.02 4.67
CA ALA A 453 -27.18 16.70 4.44
C ALA A 453 -27.42 18.08 3.83
N ARG A 454 -26.43 18.98 3.93
CA ARG A 454 -26.48 20.31 3.30
C ARG A 454 -25.36 20.44 2.29
N LEU A 455 -25.72 20.43 1.00
CA LEU A 455 -24.74 20.50 -0.08
C LEU A 455 -24.28 21.92 -0.33
N ASN A 456 -22.98 22.14 -0.13
CA ASN A 456 -22.34 23.44 -0.28
C ASN A 456 -21.85 23.66 -1.71
N ARG A 457 -21.43 24.90 -2.03
CA ARG A 457 -20.76 25.20 -3.30
C ARG A 457 -19.42 24.46 -3.32
N ALA A 458 -19.17 23.69 -4.37
CA ALA A 458 -17.93 22.93 -4.49
C ALA A 458 -16.75 23.87 -4.76
N GLY A 459 -15.72 23.78 -3.93
CA GLY A 459 -14.42 24.41 -4.18
C GLY A 459 -14.13 25.55 -3.22
N ILE A 460 -13.00 25.40 -2.53
CA ILE A 460 -12.30 26.42 -1.76
C ILE A 460 -13.00 26.71 -0.41
N ILE A 461 -12.80 25.81 0.57
CA ILE A 461 -12.30 26.38 1.83
C ILE A 461 -10.96 26.97 1.39
N ASP A 462 -10.89 28.29 1.39
CA ASP A 462 -9.65 28.95 1.07
C ASP A 462 -8.67 28.56 2.17
N ALA A 463 -7.82 27.58 1.92
CA ALA A 463 -6.72 27.26 2.82
C ALA A 463 -5.75 28.46 2.93
N SER A 464 -5.89 29.47 2.06
CA SER A 464 -5.24 30.77 2.18
C SER A 464 -6.08 31.85 2.85
N ALA A 465 -7.35 31.57 3.20
CA ALA A 465 -8.04 32.36 4.21
C ALA A 465 -7.43 31.96 5.56
N GLU A 466 -6.26 32.53 5.85
CA GLU A 466 -5.80 32.68 7.22
C GLU A 466 -7.01 33.16 8.02
N VAL A 467 -7.44 32.38 9.00
CA VAL A 467 -8.34 32.89 10.03
C VAL A 467 -7.51 33.92 10.79
N ARG A 468 -7.55 35.16 10.32
CA ARG A 468 -6.87 36.28 10.95
C ARG A 468 -7.65 36.59 12.22
N LYS A 469 -7.18 36.04 13.35
CA LYS A 469 -7.67 36.42 14.67
C LYS A 469 -6.91 37.64 15.16
N ALA A 470 -7.58 38.52 15.89
CA ALA A 470 -6.89 39.59 16.59
C ALA A 470 -5.86 39.00 17.56
N TRP A 471 -4.66 39.58 17.53
CA TRP A 471 -3.55 39.21 18.37
C TRP A 471 -2.85 40.48 18.83
N LEU A 472 -2.46 40.50 20.11
CA LEU A 472 -1.67 41.57 20.70
C LEU A 472 -0.21 41.12 20.75
N PRO A 473 0.75 41.87 20.16
CA PRO A 473 2.13 41.44 20.02
C PRO A 473 2.92 41.63 21.32
N VAL A 474 2.51 40.94 22.37
CA VAL A 474 3.13 40.97 23.69
C VAL A 474 3.29 39.55 24.24
N SER A 475 4.31 39.33 25.06
CA SER A 475 4.32 38.23 26.01
C SER A 475 3.77 38.73 27.33
N VAL A 476 2.97 37.90 27.99
CA VAL A 476 2.37 38.24 29.27
C VAL A 476 2.63 37.16 30.32
N GLN A 477 2.53 37.55 31.58
CA GLN A 477 2.57 36.69 32.74
C GLN A 477 1.30 36.93 33.55
N ALA A 478 0.68 35.85 34.05
CA ALA A 478 -0.45 35.96 34.97
C ALA A 478 -0.08 36.78 36.22
N LEU A 479 -0.97 37.70 36.62
CA LEU A 479 -0.78 38.51 37.81
C LEU A 479 -1.24 37.74 39.06
N THR A 480 -0.37 36.87 39.58
CA THR A 480 -0.70 36.11 40.79
C THR A 480 -0.80 37.01 42.03
N PRO A 481 -1.54 36.61 43.09
CA PRO A 481 -1.66 37.42 44.30
C PRO A 481 -0.30 37.78 44.94
N SER A 482 0.64 36.83 44.93
CA SER A 482 2.01 37.06 45.41
C SER A 482 2.77 38.06 44.55
N LEU A 483 2.62 37.98 43.22
CA LEU A 483 3.25 38.92 42.28
C LEU A 483 2.64 40.32 42.41
N ALA A 484 1.31 40.42 42.52
CA ALA A 484 0.60 41.68 42.74
C ALA A 484 1.06 42.39 44.03
N ALA A 485 1.21 41.63 45.12
CA ALA A 485 1.71 42.15 46.39
C ALA A 485 3.16 42.67 46.30
N LEU A 486 4.04 41.93 45.62
CA LEU A 486 5.42 42.36 45.38
C LEU A 486 5.52 43.62 44.50
N LEU A 487 4.58 43.79 43.57
CA LEU A 487 4.45 44.96 42.71
C LEU A 487 3.69 46.13 43.37
N LYS A 488 3.26 45.98 44.65
CA LYS A 488 2.49 46.97 45.42
C LYS A 488 1.17 47.39 44.74
N LEU A 489 0.51 46.45 44.06
CA LEU A 489 -0.80 46.66 43.44
C LEU A 489 -1.93 46.52 44.49
N PRO A 490 -3.14 47.04 44.22
CA PRO A 490 -4.29 46.88 45.12
C PRO A 490 -4.57 45.42 45.46
N ALA A 491 -5.07 45.18 46.68
CA ALA A 491 -5.49 43.85 47.09
C ALA A 491 -6.63 43.35 46.20
N GLY A 492 -6.49 42.14 45.62
CA GLY A 492 -7.43 41.57 44.67
C GLY A 492 -7.21 41.99 43.20
N ALA A 493 -6.08 42.65 42.87
CA ALA A 493 -5.72 42.90 41.48
C ALA A 493 -5.53 41.57 40.71
N ALA A 494 -6.28 41.43 39.62
CA ALA A 494 -6.18 40.33 38.66
C ALA A 494 -5.90 40.89 37.26
N GLY A 495 -5.30 40.08 36.41
CA GLY A 495 -4.98 40.47 35.04
C GLY A 495 -3.67 39.87 34.57
N VAL A 496 -3.08 40.47 33.55
CA VAL A 496 -1.81 40.02 33.01
C VAL A 496 -0.79 41.14 33.00
N ARG A 497 0.47 40.82 33.34
CA ARG A 497 1.60 41.74 33.26
C ARG A 497 2.35 41.52 31.96
N VAL A 498 2.59 42.58 31.19
CA VAL A 498 3.41 42.52 29.98
C VAL A 498 4.85 42.25 30.36
N THR A 499 5.45 41.19 29.82
CA THR A 499 6.84 40.79 30.08
C THR A 499 7.77 41.06 28.91
N ARG A 500 7.22 41.18 27.70
CA ARG A 500 7.96 41.48 26.47
C ARG A 500 7.05 42.07 25.41
N LEU A 501 7.55 43.01 24.62
CA LEU A 501 6.91 43.43 23.37
C LEU A 501 7.51 42.61 22.22
N LEU A 502 6.66 41.99 21.40
CA LEU A 502 7.04 41.14 20.28
C LEU A 502 7.07 41.89 18.95
N ALA A 503 6.43 43.06 18.88
CA ALA A 503 6.47 43.97 17.72
C ALA A 503 6.28 45.44 18.16
N SER A 504 6.67 46.37 17.29
CA SER A 504 6.44 47.82 17.45
C SER A 504 5.03 48.22 17.03
N GLY A 505 4.42 49.20 17.71
CA GLY A 505 3.12 49.78 17.31
C GLY A 505 1.99 49.68 18.34
N THR A 506 2.25 49.11 19.52
CA THR A 506 1.34 49.16 20.68
C THR A 506 1.73 50.30 21.64
N PRO A 507 0.78 50.97 22.32
CA PRO A 507 1.09 51.92 23.40
C PRO A 507 1.60 51.24 24.68
N LEU A 508 1.51 49.91 24.78
CA LEU A 508 1.91 49.13 25.94
C LEU A 508 3.44 49.07 26.09
N GLN A 509 3.90 49.00 27.33
CA GLN A 509 5.29 48.91 27.74
C GLN A 509 5.56 47.63 28.53
N ASN A 510 6.82 47.21 28.54
CA ASN A 510 7.24 46.11 29.41
C ASN A 510 7.02 46.49 30.88
N GLY A 511 6.25 45.69 31.59
CA GLY A 511 5.88 45.91 32.98
C GLY A 511 4.47 46.47 33.20
N ASP A 512 3.77 46.87 32.13
CA ASP A 512 2.37 47.28 32.22
C ASP A 512 1.48 46.14 32.71
N VAL A 513 0.42 46.50 33.43
CA VAL A 513 -0.59 45.56 33.94
C VAL A 513 -1.90 45.83 33.21
N ILE A 514 -2.40 44.80 32.51
CA ILE A 514 -3.68 44.83 31.82
C ILE A 514 -4.70 44.16 32.74
N ALA A 515 -5.49 44.98 33.42
CA ALA A 515 -6.52 44.52 34.37
C ALA A 515 -7.91 44.40 33.71
N ALA A 516 -8.12 45.04 32.57
CA ALA A 516 -9.37 45.01 31.82
C ALA A 516 -9.11 45.26 30.32
N ILE A 517 -10.05 44.85 29.47
CA ILE A 517 -10.11 45.16 28.04
C ILE A 517 -11.51 45.68 27.73
N ASP A 518 -11.63 46.91 27.24
CA ASP A 518 -12.89 47.63 27.01
C ASP A 518 -13.82 47.65 28.24
N GLY A 519 -13.21 47.74 29.42
CA GLY A 519 -13.93 47.73 30.71
C GLY A 519 -14.36 46.34 31.20
N VAL A 520 -14.11 45.27 30.43
CA VAL A 520 -14.31 43.88 30.88
C VAL A 520 -13.09 43.42 31.68
N PRO A 521 -13.24 43.00 32.96
CA PRO A 521 -12.13 42.54 33.77
C PRO A 521 -11.40 41.34 33.16
N VAL A 522 -10.07 41.34 33.23
CA VAL A 522 -9.23 40.19 32.88
C VAL A 522 -9.05 39.34 34.14
N GLU A 523 -9.88 38.31 34.30
CA GLU A 523 -9.89 37.43 35.47
C GLU A 523 -8.75 36.39 35.40
N VAL A 524 -7.51 36.86 35.46
CA VAL A 524 -6.31 36.02 35.46
C VAL A 524 -5.55 36.24 36.77
N ASP A 525 -5.61 35.24 37.65
CA ASP A 525 -5.00 35.22 38.98
C ASP A 525 -3.98 34.07 39.17
N ALA A 526 -3.91 33.16 38.20
CA ALA A 526 -3.02 32.00 38.18
C ALA A 526 -2.47 31.75 36.77
N ALA A 527 -1.33 31.04 36.68
CA ALA A 527 -0.64 30.83 35.41
C ALA A 527 -1.47 29.97 34.43
N GLU A 528 -2.19 29.00 34.96
CA GLU A 528 -3.13 28.13 34.25
C GLU A 528 -4.31 28.90 33.61
N ASN A 529 -4.64 30.09 34.12
CA ASN A 529 -5.77 30.89 33.66
C ASN A 529 -5.38 31.93 32.58
N VAL A 530 -4.11 31.99 32.18
CA VAL A 530 -3.61 33.00 31.22
C VAL A 530 -4.30 32.94 29.85
N GLU A 531 -4.84 31.78 29.47
CA GLU A 531 -5.60 31.63 28.22
C GLU A 531 -6.91 32.43 28.19
N VAL A 532 -7.47 32.80 29.33
CA VAL A 532 -8.67 33.67 29.41
C VAL A 532 -8.39 35.02 28.73
N PHE A 533 -7.22 35.61 28.99
CA PHE A 533 -6.80 36.85 28.34
C PHE A 533 -6.69 36.71 26.81
N TRP A 534 -6.13 35.60 26.33
CA TRP A 534 -6.00 35.34 24.90
C TRP A 534 -7.34 35.04 24.24
N ALA A 535 -8.25 34.36 24.94
CA ALA A 535 -9.61 34.14 24.47
C ALA A 535 -10.37 35.47 24.31
N MET A 536 -10.27 36.37 25.30
CA MET A 536 -10.87 37.71 25.23
C MET A 536 -10.39 38.49 23.99
N LEU A 537 -9.10 38.43 23.66
CA LEU A 537 -8.55 39.09 22.48
C LEU A 537 -9.00 38.46 21.16
N ARG A 538 -9.23 37.14 21.12
CA ARG A 538 -9.65 36.41 19.90
C ARG A 538 -11.08 36.75 19.45
N GLU A 539 -11.89 37.36 20.31
CA GLU A 539 -13.24 37.87 19.99
C GLU A 539 -13.22 39.18 19.19
N TYR A 540 -12.08 39.86 19.12
CA TYR A 540 -11.94 41.12 18.38
C TYR A 540 -11.67 40.87 16.89
N ASN A 541 -12.20 41.76 16.05
CA ASN A 541 -11.83 41.84 14.65
C ASN A 541 -10.40 42.40 14.49
N VAL A 542 -9.63 41.88 13.53
CA VAL A 542 -8.28 42.38 13.24
C VAL A 542 -8.32 43.85 12.83
N GLY A 543 -7.50 44.68 13.48
CA GLY A 543 -7.46 46.13 13.29
C GLY A 543 -8.39 46.92 14.22
N ALA A 544 -9.20 46.26 15.04
CA ALA A 544 -9.99 46.94 16.07
C ALA A 544 -9.08 47.58 17.14
N THR A 545 -9.51 48.71 17.68
CA THR A 545 -8.88 49.33 18.85
C THR A 545 -9.63 48.89 20.10
N ALA A 546 -8.94 48.21 21.02
CA ALA A 546 -9.42 47.92 22.37
C ALA A 546 -8.85 48.95 23.36
N LYS A 547 -9.64 49.35 24.36
CA LYS A 547 -9.27 50.35 25.36
C LYS A 547 -8.99 49.79 26.75
#